data_AF-A0A2V2D746-F1
#
_entry.id   AF-A0A2V2D746-F1
#
_cell.length_a   1.000
_cell.length_b   1.000
_cell.length_c   1.000
_cell.angle_alpha   90.00
_cell.angle_beta   90.00
_cell.angle_gamma   90.00
#
_symmetry.space_group_name_H-M   'P 1'
#
loop_
_entity.id
_entity.type
_entity.pdbx_description
1 polymer ?
#
loop_
_entity_poly.entity_id
_entity_poly.type
_entity_poly.pdbx_seq_one_letter_code
_entity_poly.pdbx_strand_id
1 'polypeptide(L)'
;MQNRSHIKHLKEFLGKNVPTRSIIVFSDRCTLKSILLESDNISVINRRDVGVVVSSIYNQISHSLLSENEIVSLYNKLYPYTQVEDAIKLKHISNIKNKENSAEHFKNGDRKHCITDEILPDVDYEADFSSNAMSAETQQLQSSDSAKTKIQSLICPKCGGSLIERKANKGVYAGRKFYGCSNYPKCKYIRNIDK
;
A
#
# COMPACT_ATOMS: atom_id res chain seq x y z
N MET A 1 3.55 -6.16 17.26
CA MET A 1 2.23 -5.51 17.39
C MET A 1 1.44 -5.42 16.07
N GLN A 2 2.05 -5.05 14.92
CA GLN A 2 1.31 -4.87 13.66
C GLN A 2 0.66 -6.16 13.12
N ASN A 3 1.41 -7.27 13.00
CA ASN A 3 0.88 -8.51 12.43
C ASN A 3 -0.34 -9.06 13.18
N ARG A 4 -0.34 -8.97 14.52
CA ARG A 4 -1.47 -9.41 15.36
C ARG A 4 -2.75 -8.63 15.03
N SER A 5 -2.64 -7.32 14.84
CA SER A 5 -3.78 -6.48 14.46
C SER A 5 -4.29 -6.82 13.06
N HIS A 6 -3.39 -6.99 12.08
CA HIS A 6 -3.77 -7.39 10.72
C HIS A 6 -4.50 -8.74 10.71
N ILE A 7 -3.98 -9.73 11.45
CA ILE A 7 -4.59 -11.07 11.56
C ILE A 7 -5.98 -10.97 12.20
N LYS A 8 -6.15 -10.15 13.23
CA LYS A 8 -7.45 -9.96 13.90
C LYS A 8 -8.53 -9.48 12.91
N HIS A 9 -8.26 -8.38 12.20
CA HIS A 9 -9.21 -7.82 11.25
C HIS A 9 -9.44 -8.75 10.05
N LEU A 10 -8.40 -9.45 9.59
CA LEU A 10 -8.53 -10.43 8.51
C LEU A 10 -9.46 -11.59 8.91
N LYS A 11 -9.36 -12.08 10.15
CA LYS A 11 -10.27 -13.11 10.68
C LYS A 11 -11.71 -12.61 10.80
N GLU A 12 -11.91 -11.38 11.27
CA GLU A 12 -13.24 -10.78 11.33
C GLU A 12 -13.85 -10.63 9.94
N PHE A 13 -13.04 -10.26 8.94
CA PHE A 13 -13.48 -10.14 7.55
C PHE A 13 -13.77 -11.50 6.90
N LEU A 14 -12.92 -12.51 7.05
CA LEU A 14 -13.10 -13.81 6.42
C LEU A 14 -14.15 -14.68 7.13
N GLY A 15 -14.39 -14.44 8.41
CA GLY A 15 -15.27 -15.22 9.27
C GLY A 15 -14.45 -15.92 10.36
N LYS A 16 -14.96 -15.87 11.61
CA LYS A 16 -14.24 -16.34 12.80
C LYS A 16 -13.85 -17.83 12.76
N ASN A 17 -14.52 -18.62 11.92
CA ASN A 17 -14.32 -20.06 11.82
C ASN A 17 -13.28 -20.47 10.77
N VAL A 18 -12.74 -19.53 9.98
CA VAL A 18 -11.74 -19.84 8.96
C VAL A 18 -10.39 -20.14 9.63
N PRO A 19 -9.85 -21.37 9.51
CA PRO A 19 -8.56 -21.71 10.08
C PRO A 19 -7.48 -20.81 9.51
N THR A 20 -6.69 -20.17 10.37
CA THR A 20 -5.66 -19.20 9.94
C THR A 20 -4.34 -19.49 10.61
N ARG A 21 -3.27 -19.57 9.81
CA ARG A 21 -1.89 -19.68 10.28
C ARG A 21 -1.04 -18.54 9.71
N SER A 22 -0.22 -17.91 10.54
CA SER A 22 0.62 -16.77 10.17
C SER A 22 2.03 -17.23 9.86
N ILE A 23 2.42 -17.22 8.59
CA ILE A 23 3.78 -17.52 8.16
C ILE A 23 4.47 -16.20 7.80
N ILE A 24 5.48 -15.82 8.58
CA ILE A 24 6.26 -14.60 8.41
C ILE A 24 7.59 -15.00 7.75
N VAL A 25 7.77 -14.58 6.50
CA VAL A 25 8.89 -15.01 5.68
C VAL A 25 9.91 -13.88 5.55
N PHE A 26 11.15 -14.15 5.94
CA PHE A 26 12.30 -13.27 5.75
C PHE A 26 13.18 -13.76 4.60
N SER A 27 13.93 -12.84 3.99
CA SER A 27 14.94 -13.24 2.99
C SER A 27 16.03 -14.11 3.62
N ASP A 28 16.72 -14.92 2.83
CA ASP A 28 17.83 -15.78 3.32
C ASP A 28 19.06 -14.99 3.79
N ARG A 29 19.05 -13.66 3.60
CA ARG A 29 20.09 -12.74 4.09
C ARG A 29 19.84 -12.28 5.53
N CYS A 30 18.72 -12.64 6.13
CA CYS A 30 18.35 -12.27 7.48
C CYS A 30 18.78 -13.36 8.48
N THR A 31 19.45 -12.96 9.55
CA THR A 31 19.72 -13.83 10.70
C THR A 31 18.53 -13.76 11.67
N LEU A 32 17.80 -14.86 11.83
CA LEU A 32 16.74 -14.96 12.82
C LEU A 32 17.38 -15.17 14.20
N LYS A 33 17.31 -14.14 15.07
CA LYS A 33 17.64 -14.31 16.49
C LYS A 33 16.54 -15.10 17.17
N SER A 34 16.82 -15.70 18.33
CA SER A 34 15.82 -16.45 19.12
C SER A 34 14.52 -15.66 19.27
N ILE A 35 13.47 -16.14 18.60
CA ILE A 35 12.14 -15.55 18.64
C ILE A 35 11.33 -16.38 19.64
N LEU A 36 10.93 -15.78 20.76
CA LEU A 36 9.95 -16.38 21.64
C LEU A 36 8.59 -16.26 20.95
N LEU A 37 8.11 -17.36 20.38
CA LEU A 37 6.79 -17.44 19.77
C LEU A 37 5.80 -17.89 20.84
N GLU A 38 4.80 -17.05 21.10
CA GLU A 38 3.78 -17.29 22.11
C GLU A 38 2.66 -18.25 21.63
N SER A 39 2.72 -18.77 20.40
CA SER A 39 1.64 -19.57 19.80
C SER A 39 2.09 -20.46 18.64
N ASP A 40 1.53 -21.66 18.55
CA ASP A 40 1.81 -22.66 17.49
C ASP A 40 1.32 -22.24 16.09
N ASN A 41 0.43 -21.25 16.01
CA ASN A 41 -0.14 -20.76 14.76
C ASN A 41 0.72 -19.70 14.06
N ILE A 42 1.95 -19.50 14.52
CA ILE A 42 2.87 -18.52 13.96
C ILE A 42 4.18 -19.23 13.62
N SER A 43 4.66 -19.02 12.40
CA SER A 43 5.98 -19.48 11.96
C SER A 43 6.77 -18.29 11.45
N VAL A 44 8.00 -18.13 11.94
CA VAL A 44 8.92 -17.10 11.45
C VAL A 44 10.11 -17.80 10.83
N ILE A 45 10.25 -17.70 9.51
CA ILE A 45 11.17 -18.55 8.73
C ILE A 45 11.90 -17.75 7.66
N ASN A 46 12.99 -18.32 7.15
CA ASN A 46 13.62 -17.82 5.93
C ASN A 46 12.88 -18.36 4.70
N ARG A 47 13.06 -17.67 3.56
CA ARG A 47 12.36 -17.97 2.30
C ARG A 47 12.62 -19.39 1.82
N ARG A 48 13.86 -19.88 1.95
CA ARG A 48 14.22 -21.25 1.57
C ARG A 48 13.43 -22.34 2.32
N ASP A 49 12.94 -22.03 3.53
CA ASP A 49 12.28 -23.01 4.41
C ASP A 49 10.74 -23.02 4.23
N VAL A 50 10.18 -22.14 3.38
CA VAL A 50 8.72 -22.01 3.17
C VAL A 50 8.11 -23.34 2.74
N GLY A 51 8.69 -24.02 1.76
CA GLY A 51 8.17 -25.30 1.27
C GLY A 51 8.15 -26.38 2.34
N VAL A 52 9.23 -26.50 3.12
CA VAL A 52 9.36 -27.49 4.20
C VAL A 52 8.34 -27.21 5.30
N VAL A 53 8.21 -25.96 5.74
CA VAL A 53 7.26 -25.58 6.79
C VAL A 53 5.82 -25.74 6.34
N VAL A 54 5.45 -25.28 5.15
CA VAL A 54 4.09 -25.44 4.62
C VAL A 54 3.73 -26.92 4.47
N SER A 55 4.66 -27.76 3.99
CA SER A 55 4.45 -29.20 3.87
C SER A 55 4.28 -29.87 5.24
N SER A 56 5.11 -29.50 6.22
CA SER A 56 4.98 -30.00 7.59
C SER A 56 3.65 -29.61 8.21
N ILE A 57 3.17 -28.38 7.97
CA ILE A 57 1.86 -27.92 8.44
C ILE A 57 0.74 -28.73 7.78
N TYR A 58 0.82 -28.90 6.46
CA TYR A 58 -0.18 -29.64 5.69
C TYR A 58 -0.29 -31.09 6.16
N ASN A 59 0.84 -31.78 6.36
CA ASN A 59 0.87 -33.17 6.80
C ASN A 59 0.36 -33.38 8.23
N GLN A 60 0.29 -32.33 9.06
CA GLN A 60 -0.30 -32.37 10.39
C GLN A 60 -1.83 -32.25 10.39
N ILE A 61 -2.44 -31.88 9.26
CA ILE A 61 -3.88 -31.67 9.13
C ILE A 61 -4.51 -32.99 8.68
N SER A 62 -5.23 -33.65 9.58
CA SER A 62 -5.77 -35.00 9.36
C SER A 62 -7.02 -35.06 8.47
N HIS A 63 -7.64 -33.92 8.14
CA HIS A 63 -8.89 -33.85 7.37
C HIS A 63 -9.02 -32.50 6.65
N SER A 64 -9.75 -32.48 5.53
CA SER A 64 -10.03 -31.24 4.82
C SER A 64 -10.83 -30.29 5.71
N LEU A 65 -10.28 -29.10 5.96
CA LEU A 65 -10.90 -28.10 6.83
C LEU A 65 -11.89 -27.19 6.10
N LEU A 66 -11.81 -27.14 4.78
CA LEU A 66 -12.64 -26.31 3.91
C LEU A 66 -13.05 -27.14 2.70
N SER A 67 -14.29 -26.93 2.24
CA SER A 67 -14.78 -27.42 0.96
C SER A 67 -14.24 -26.60 -0.21
N GLU A 68 -14.32 -27.15 -1.43
CA GLU A 68 -13.92 -26.44 -2.65
C GLU A 68 -14.71 -25.12 -2.83
N ASN A 69 -16.01 -25.13 -2.52
CA ASN A 69 -16.85 -23.93 -2.55
C ASN A 69 -16.40 -22.87 -1.54
N GLU A 70 -16.02 -23.27 -0.33
CA GLU A 70 -15.49 -22.35 0.68
C GLU A 70 -14.15 -21.77 0.25
N ILE A 71 -13.28 -22.56 -0.38
CA ILE A 71 -12.01 -22.09 -0.94
C ILE A 71 -12.24 -21.05 -2.04
N VAL A 72 -13.14 -21.33 -2.99
CA VAL A 72 -13.49 -20.40 -4.07
C VAL A 72 -14.10 -19.11 -3.51
N SER A 73 -15.00 -19.23 -2.52
CA SER A 73 -15.60 -18.08 -1.84
C SER A 73 -14.54 -17.21 -1.16
N LEU A 74 -13.61 -17.81 -0.42
CA LEU A 74 -12.50 -17.10 0.22
C LEU A 74 -11.58 -16.43 -0.81
N TYR A 75 -11.26 -17.13 -1.91
CA TYR A 75 -10.47 -16.57 -3.00
C TYR A 75 -11.15 -15.34 -3.59
N ASN A 76 -12.41 -15.44 -3.99
CA ASN A 76 -13.17 -14.33 -4.56
C ASN A 76 -13.30 -13.14 -3.59
N LYS A 77 -13.40 -13.42 -2.29
CA LYS A 77 -13.45 -12.40 -1.25
C LYS A 77 -12.11 -11.69 -1.04
N LEU A 78 -10.99 -12.38 -1.18
CA LEU A 78 -9.64 -11.85 -0.98
C LEU A 78 -9.04 -11.21 -2.24
N TYR A 79 -9.36 -11.74 -3.42
CA TYR A 79 -8.78 -11.36 -4.69
C TYR A 79 -8.82 -9.84 -4.96
N PRO A 80 -9.92 -9.10 -4.71
CA PRO A 80 -9.95 -7.65 -4.91
C PRO A 80 -8.88 -6.89 -4.09
N TYR A 81 -8.48 -7.41 -2.93
CA TYR A 81 -7.47 -6.77 -2.08
C TYR A 81 -6.04 -7.13 -2.48
N THR A 82 -5.84 -8.16 -3.32
CA THR A 82 -4.54 -8.50 -3.90
C THR A 82 -4.28 -7.73 -5.20
N GLN A 83 -5.36 -7.31 -5.87
CA GLN A 83 -5.28 -6.44 -7.03
C GLN A 83 -4.96 -5.02 -6.60
N VAL A 84 -3.67 -4.70 -6.68
CA VAL A 84 -3.22 -3.33 -6.46
C VAL A 84 -2.91 -2.68 -7.78
N GLU A 85 -3.95 -2.39 -8.55
CA GLU A 85 -3.85 -1.46 -9.68
C GLU A 85 -3.31 -0.12 -9.16
N ASP A 86 -2.39 0.47 -9.92
CA ASP A 86 -1.76 1.72 -9.51
C ASP A 86 -2.78 2.86 -9.37
N ALA A 87 -3.89 2.79 -10.11
CA ALA A 87 -5.04 3.69 -9.96
C ALA A 87 -5.70 3.59 -8.56
N ILE A 88 -5.83 2.38 -8.00
CA ILE A 88 -6.44 2.15 -6.68
C ILE A 88 -5.50 2.61 -5.55
N LYS A 89 -4.18 2.38 -5.69
CA LYS A 89 -3.17 2.99 -4.78
C LYS A 89 -3.27 4.52 -4.80
N LEU A 90 -3.36 5.12 -5.98
CA LEU A 90 -3.43 6.57 -6.14
C LEU A 90 -4.71 7.14 -5.52
N LYS A 91 -5.85 6.49 -5.71
CA LYS A 91 -7.14 6.87 -5.09
C LYS A 91 -7.12 6.73 -3.56
N HIS A 92 -6.45 5.70 -3.04
CA HIS A 92 -6.25 5.55 -1.60
C HIS A 92 -5.33 6.64 -1.03
N ILE A 93 -4.23 6.96 -1.72
CA ILE A 93 -3.32 8.06 -1.35
C ILE A 93 -4.04 9.42 -1.38
N SER A 94 -4.88 9.68 -2.38
CA SER A 94 -5.67 10.92 -2.44
C SER A 94 -6.68 10.99 -1.29
N ASN A 95 -7.33 9.89 -0.94
CA ASN A 95 -8.30 9.87 0.16
C ASN A 95 -7.66 10.06 1.54
N ILE A 96 -6.43 9.56 1.76
CA ILE A 96 -5.66 9.83 2.98
C ILE A 96 -5.25 11.30 3.05
N LYS A 97 -4.70 11.87 1.96
CA LYS A 97 -4.32 13.29 1.90
C LYS A 97 -5.52 14.22 2.08
N ASN A 98 -6.68 13.84 1.53
CA ASN A 98 -7.90 14.62 1.68
C ASN A 98 -8.43 14.56 3.12
N LYS A 99 -8.27 13.44 3.83
CA LYS A 99 -8.58 13.35 5.28
C LYS A 99 -7.61 14.16 6.14
N GLU A 100 -6.33 14.23 5.78
CA GLU A 100 -5.35 15.08 6.48
C GLU A 100 -5.67 16.58 6.26
N ASN A 101 -6.02 16.97 5.03
CA ASN A 101 -6.37 18.35 4.71
C ASN A 101 -7.72 18.81 5.29
N SER A 102 -8.68 17.89 5.49
CA SER A 102 -9.96 18.22 6.15
C SER A 102 -9.87 18.18 7.69
N ALA A 103 -8.82 17.60 8.27
CA ALA A 103 -8.53 17.66 9.69
C ALA A 103 -7.77 18.93 10.12
N GLU A 104 -7.18 19.69 9.18
CA GLU A 104 -6.48 20.94 9.47
C GLU A 104 -7.38 22.19 9.47
N HIS A 105 -8.67 22.07 9.09
CA HIS A 105 -9.60 23.21 9.09
C HIS A 105 -10.40 23.41 10.39
N PHE A 106 -10.22 22.55 11.40
CA PHE A 106 -10.83 22.70 12.73
C PHE A 106 -9.78 22.68 13.84
N LYS A 107 -8.84 23.63 13.79
CA LYS A 107 -8.12 24.07 14.98
C LYS A 107 -8.15 25.58 15.07
N ASN A 108 -9.35 26.12 15.26
CA ASN A 108 -9.61 27.40 15.93
C ASN A 108 -11.12 27.47 16.23
N GLY A 109 -11.51 27.53 17.51
CA GLY A 109 -12.85 27.95 17.92
C GLY A 109 -13.78 26.87 18.52
N ASP A 110 -13.78 26.83 19.86
CA ASP A 110 -14.91 26.64 20.78
C ASP A 110 -15.82 25.40 20.80
N ARG A 111 -15.99 24.92 22.04
CA ARG A 111 -16.91 23.88 22.51
C ARG A 111 -18.37 24.20 22.15
N LYS A 112 -19.12 23.21 21.64
CA LYS A 112 -20.55 22.93 21.97
C LYS A 112 -21.10 21.68 21.26
N HIS A 113 -21.51 20.70 22.08
CA HIS A 113 -22.69 19.82 21.97
C HIS A 113 -22.85 18.82 20.78
N CYS A 114 -23.86 17.95 20.93
CA CYS A 114 -23.90 16.52 20.59
C CYS A 114 -25.04 16.15 19.60
N ILE A 115 -24.93 14.98 18.93
CA ILE A 115 -25.98 14.11 18.27
C ILE A 115 -26.65 14.75 17.01
N THR A 116 -26.93 14.10 15.86
CA THR A 116 -27.63 12.82 15.58
C THR A 116 -27.26 12.15 14.23
N ASP A 117 -27.56 10.85 14.16
CA ASP A 117 -27.70 10.00 12.98
C ASP A 117 -28.58 10.62 11.88
N GLU A 118 -28.25 10.38 10.60
CA GLU A 118 -29.23 10.20 9.51
C GLU A 118 -28.58 9.58 8.25
N ILE A 119 -28.78 8.26 8.14
CA ILE A 119 -29.17 7.40 7.00
C ILE A 119 -28.94 7.92 5.54
N LEU A 120 -28.34 7.04 4.74
CA LEU A 120 -28.17 7.04 3.26
C LEU A 120 -29.49 7.26 2.48
N PRO A 121 -29.42 7.54 1.16
CA PRO A 121 -29.78 6.43 0.27
C PRO A 121 -28.92 6.30 -1.00
N ASP A 122 -28.99 5.08 -1.50
CA ASP A 122 -28.48 4.56 -2.78
C ASP A 122 -28.91 5.39 -3.99
N VAL A 123 -28.03 5.49 -4.99
CA VAL A 123 -28.41 5.54 -6.41
C VAL A 123 -27.28 5.01 -7.29
N ASP A 124 -27.60 3.94 -8.00
CA ASP A 124 -26.87 3.37 -9.13
C ASP A 124 -26.69 4.39 -10.24
N TYR A 125 -25.54 4.43 -10.92
CA TYR A 125 -25.54 4.78 -12.35
C TYR A 125 -24.36 4.21 -13.12
N GLU A 126 -24.74 3.38 -14.08
CA GLU A 126 -24.00 2.75 -15.15
C GLU A 126 -23.15 3.74 -15.97
N ALA A 127 -22.02 3.23 -16.45
CA ALA A 127 -21.20 3.89 -17.44
C ALA A 127 -21.82 3.64 -18.82
N ASP A 128 -22.05 4.69 -19.62
CA ASP A 128 -22.01 4.54 -21.07
C ASP A 128 -21.60 5.80 -21.85
N PHE A 129 -20.52 5.57 -22.59
CA PHE A 129 -20.03 6.07 -23.86
C PHE A 129 -20.70 7.23 -24.64
N SER A 130 -19.83 8.17 -25.02
CA SER A 130 -19.74 8.86 -26.34
C SER A 130 -20.69 10.00 -26.70
N SER A 131 -20.14 11.21 -26.88
CA SER A 131 -20.05 11.88 -28.20
C SER A 131 -19.51 13.32 -28.09
N ASN A 132 -19.03 13.80 -29.24
CA ASN A 132 -18.09 14.90 -29.48
C ASN A 132 -18.61 16.36 -29.32
N ALA A 133 -17.62 17.24 -29.11
CA ALA A 133 -17.36 18.54 -29.78
C ALA A 133 -18.00 19.89 -29.33
N MET A 134 -17.06 20.81 -29.04
CA MET A 134 -16.94 22.23 -29.44
C MET A 134 -17.94 23.31 -28.95
N SER A 135 -17.42 24.24 -28.13
CA SER A 135 -17.20 25.69 -28.43
C SER A 135 -16.72 26.38 -27.15
N ALA A 136 -15.48 26.88 -27.08
CA ALA A 136 -15.04 28.21 -27.50
C ALA A 136 -15.66 29.35 -26.68
N GLU A 137 -14.97 29.78 -25.61
CA GLU A 137 -14.89 31.20 -25.25
C GLU A 137 -13.62 31.49 -24.45
N THR A 138 -12.88 32.48 -24.95
CA THR A 138 -11.57 32.94 -24.52
C THR A 138 -11.75 34.11 -23.56
N GLN A 139 -10.97 34.17 -22.48
CA GLN A 139 -10.42 35.44 -21.97
C GLN A 139 -9.15 35.21 -21.14
N GLN A 140 -8.09 35.90 -21.57
CA GLN A 140 -6.71 35.89 -21.09
C GLN A 140 -6.49 36.88 -19.93
N LEU A 141 -5.26 36.82 -19.39
CA LEU A 141 -4.40 37.86 -18.75
C LEU A 141 -4.07 37.48 -17.28
N GLN A 142 -2.83 37.45 -16.78
CA GLN A 142 -1.50 37.68 -17.34
C GLN A 142 -0.43 37.31 -16.27
N SER A 143 0.69 36.73 -16.74
CA SER A 143 2.08 36.88 -16.24
C SER A 143 2.48 36.60 -14.78
N SER A 144 3.35 35.60 -14.60
CA SER A 144 4.74 35.88 -14.18
C SER A 144 5.70 34.73 -14.55
N ASP A 145 6.74 35.11 -15.28
CA ASP A 145 7.88 34.29 -15.68
C ASP A 145 8.78 33.94 -14.50
N SER A 146 9.12 32.66 -14.36
CA SER A 146 10.48 32.13 -14.13
C SER A 146 10.42 30.74 -13.48
N ALA A 147 10.73 29.70 -14.29
CA ALA A 147 11.19 28.34 -13.93
C ALA A 147 10.65 27.23 -14.86
N LYS A 148 10.20 27.54 -16.08
CA LYS A 148 10.12 26.54 -17.16
C LYS A 148 11.51 26.28 -17.72
N THR A 149 12.33 25.46 -17.04
CA THR A 149 13.42 24.62 -17.61
C THR A 149 14.09 23.84 -16.47
N LYS A 150 13.52 22.68 -16.08
CA LYS A 150 14.24 21.53 -15.41
C LYS A 150 13.33 20.38 -14.95
N ILE A 151 12.01 20.46 -15.14
CA ILE A 151 11.07 19.48 -14.57
C ILE A 151 11.09 18.12 -15.31
N GLN A 152 11.70 18.02 -16.49
CA GLN A 152 11.71 16.77 -17.28
C GLN A 152 12.73 15.70 -16.82
N SER A 153 13.47 15.87 -15.72
CA SER A 153 14.63 15.00 -15.43
C SER A 153 14.62 14.21 -14.12
N LEU A 154 13.44 14.05 -13.49
CA LEU A 154 13.27 13.23 -12.28
C LEU A 154 12.48 11.93 -12.54
N ILE A 155 12.68 11.35 -13.72
CA ILE A 155 12.17 10.01 -14.07
C ILE A 155 13.35 9.04 -14.11
N CYS A 156 13.17 7.88 -13.49
CA CYS A 156 14.15 6.81 -13.48
C CYS A 156 14.23 6.17 -14.87
N PRO A 157 15.41 6.17 -15.55
CA PRO A 157 15.55 5.59 -16.87
C PRO A 157 15.45 4.06 -16.88
N LYS A 158 15.51 3.40 -15.71
CA LYS A 158 15.43 1.95 -15.60
C LYS A 158 14.01 1.40 -15.48
N CYS A 159 13.08 2.17 -14.90
CA CYS A 159 11.74 1.65 -14.59
C CYS A 159 10.62 2.69 -14.71
N GLY A 160 10.91 3.91 -15.16
CA GLY A 160 9.91 4.98 -15.28
C GLY A 160 9.43 5.57 -13.95
N GLY A 161 9.83 5.02 -12.80
CA GLY A 161 9.45 5.56 -11.49
C GLY A 161 10.10 6.92 -11.19
N SER A 162 9.51 7.71 -10.29
CA SER A 162 10.05 9.01 -9.90
C SER A 162 11.41 8.91 -9.18
N LEU A 163 12.29 9.88 -9.40
CA LEU A 163 13.52 10.06 -8.64
C LEU A 163 13.27 11.01 -7.48
N ILE A 164 13.67 10.60 -6.27
CA ILE A 164 13.52 11.38 -5.04
C ILE A 164 14.88 11.68 -4.41
N GLU A 165 15.03 12.87 -3.83
CA GLU A 165 16.24 13.26 -3.12
C GLU A 165 16.37 12.45 -1.81
N ARG A 166 17.55 11.90 -1.57
CA ARG A 166 17.91 11.14 -0.37
C ARG A 166 19.27 11.59 0.13
N LYS A 167 19.49 11.42 1.44
CA LYS A 167 20.78 11.66 2.09
C LYS A 167 21.45 10.34 2.43
N ALA A 168 22.74 10.21 2.14
CA ALA A 168 23.51 9.05 2.56
C ALA A 168 23.70 9.08 4.08
N ASN A 169 23.34 7.99 4.76
CA ASN A 169 23.35 7.91 6.23
C ASN A 169 24.63 7.28 6.81
N LYS A 170 25.44 6.58 5.99
CA LYS A 170 26.61 5.80 6.44
C LYS A 170 27.72 5.80 5.38
N GLY A 171 28.96 5.60 5.82
CA GLY A 171 30.15 5.46 4.95
C GLY A 171 30.79 6.79 4.54
N VAL A 172 31.76 6.72 3.62
CA VAL A 172 32.58 7.87 3.18
C VAL A 172 31.76 9.00 2.55
N TYR A 173 30.56 8.68 2.03
CA TYR A 173 29.64 9.65 1.43
C TYR A 173 28.52 10.09 2.38
N ALA A 174 28.58 9.72 3.66
CA ALA A 174 27.57 10.14 4.64
C ALA A 174 27.40 11.67 4.62
N GLY A 175 26.15 12.12 4.64
CA GLY A 175 25.82 13.54 4.54
C GLY A 175 25.50 14.03 3.13
N ARG A 176 26.00 13.37 2.08
CA ARG A 176 25.78 13.79 0.69
C ARG A 176 24.37 13.46 0.20
N LYS A 177 23.84 14.33 -0.65
CA LYS A 177 22.52 14.18 -1.26
C LYS A 177 22.64 13.49 -2.62
N PHE A 178 21.67 12.64 -2.95
CA PHE A 178 21.56 11.99 -4.25
C PHE A 178 20.09 11.77 -4.63
N TYR A 179 19.80 11.62 -5.91
CA TYR A 179 18.49 11.16 -6.38
C TYR A 179 18.44 9.64 -6.42
N GLY A 180 17.52 9.02 -5.67
CA GLY A 180 17.25 7.58 -5.71
C GLY A 180 15.87 7.28 -6.26
N CYS A 181 15.68 6.15 -6.93
CA CYS A 181 14.36 5.75 -7.42
C CYS A 181 13.38 5.50 -6.25
N SER A 182 12.15 6.00 -6.38
CA SER A 182 11.06 5.78 -5.43
C SER A 182 10.69 4.30 -5.27
N ASN A 183 10.90 3.49 -6.32
CA ASN A 183 10.66 2.04 -6.31
C ASN A 183 11.77 1.21 -5.64
N TYR A 184 12.69 1.82 -4.90
CA TYR A 184 13.63 1.08 -4.05
C TYR A 184 12.85 0.25 -2.99
N PRO A 185 13.19 -1.03 -2.73
CA PRO A 185 14.40 -1.75 -3.12
C PRO A 185 14.36 -2.46 -4.48
N LYS A 186 13.20 -2.48 -5.16
CA LYS A 186 13.00 -3.17 -6.45
C LYS A 186 13.79 -2.50 -7.58
N CYS A 187 13.94 -1.18 -7.55
CA CYS A 187 14.82 -0.43 -8.45
C CYS A 187 15.90 0.32 -7.66
N LYS A 188 17.18 0.01 -7.93
CA LYS A 188 18.34 0.57 -7.24
C LYS A 188 19.06 1.68 -8.02
N TYR A 189 18.38 2.28 -9.00
CA TYR A 189 18.96 3.39 -9.75
C TYR A 189 19.20 4.60 -8.84
N ILE A 190 20.38 5.21 -9.00
CA ILE A 190 20.82 6.41 -8.28
C ILE A 190 21.43 7.38 -9.30
N ARG A 191 21.19 8.67 -9.09
CA ARG A 191 21.81 9.79 -9.83
C ARG A 191 22.39 10.77 -8.82
N ASN A 192 23.68 11.07 -8.92
CA ASN A 192 24.31 12.04 -8.02
C ASN A 192 23.82 13.45 -8.36
N ILE A 193 23.69 14.29 -7.32
CA ILE A 193 23.26 15.68 -7.45
C ILE A 193 24.44 16.59 -7.84
N ASP A 194 25.66 16.12 -7.61
CA ASP A 194 26.88 16.92 -7.79
C ASP A 194 27.35 16.94 -9.26
N LYS A 195 27.44 18.16 -9.81
CA LYS A 195 28.40 18.57 -10.84
C LYS A 195 29.07 19.84 -10.33
#